data_AF-A0A519G4H4-F1
#
_entry.id   AF-A0A519G4H4-F1
#
_cell.length_a   1.000
_cell.length_b   1.000
_cell.length_c   1.000
_cell.angle_alpha   90.00
_cell.angle_beta   90.00
_cell.angle_gamma   90.00
#
_symmetry.space_group_name_H-M   'P 1'
#
loop_
_entity.id
_entity.type
_entity.pdbx_description
1 polymer ?
#
loop_
_entity_poly.entity_id
_entity_poly.type
_entity_poly.pdbx_seq_one_letter_code
_entity_poly.pdbx_strand_id
1 'polypeptide(L)'
;ADDVERLMQDAGIIRNRSKIEATISNARLVTEMSPGELDAFMWSFAPASWPRPQSFADVAATTPESDAMSKSLRKRGFRFVGPTTMYALMQSAGMVDDHVEGCFRAA
;
A
#
# COMPACT_ATOMS: atom_id res chain seq x y z
N ALA A 1 -27.13 -13.64 -4.84
CA ALA A 1 -25.98 -14.24 -4.14
C ALA A 1 -24.98 -13.11 -3.92
N ASP A 2 -24.46 -12.97 -2.70
CA ASP A 2 -23.47 -11.94 -2.36
C ASP A 2 -22.16 -12.19 -3.12
N ASP A 3 -21.60 -11.17 -3.79
CA ASP A 3 -20.35 -11.26 -4.56
C ASP A 3 -19.20 -11.84 -3.73
N VAL A 4 -19.21 -11.61 -2.42
CA VAL A 4 -18.23 -12.20 -1.50
C VAL A 4 -18.31 -13.73 -1.52
N GLU A 5 -19.50 -14.33 -1.49
CA GLU A 5 -19.65 -15.80 -1.53
C GLU A 5 -19.19 -16.38 -2.86
N ARG A 6 -19.48 -15.68 -3.96
CA ARG A 6 -18.99 -16.05 -5.29
C ARG A 6 -17.45 -16.04 -5.34
N LEU A 7 -16.82 -14.97 -4.84
CA LEU A 7 -15.35 -14.83 -4.81
C LEU A 7 -14.68 -15.83 -3.86
N MET A 8 -15.36 -16.27 -2.79
CA MET A 8 -14.84 -17.33 -1.92
C MET A 8 -14.69 -18.69 -2.62
N GLN A 9 -15.32 -18.89 -3.78
CA GLN A 9 -15.15 -20.09 -4.62
C GLN A 9 -14.14 -19.90 -5.74
N ASP A 10 -13.59 -18.71 -5.93
CA ASP A 10 -12.64 -18.42 -7.01
C ASP A 10 -11.21 -18.87 -6.64
N ALA A 11 -10.69 -19.86 -7.36
CA ALA A 11 -9.34 -20.40 -7.16
C ALA A 11 -8.23 -19.52 -7.76
N GLY A 12 -8.57 -18.51 -8.56
CA GLY A 12 -7.62 -17.54 -9.11
C GLY A 12 -7.15 -16.48 -8.11
N ILE A 13 -7.75 -16.42 -6.92
CA ILE A 13 -7.45 -15.43 -5.89
C ILE A 13 -7.15 -16.07 -4.52
N ILE A 14 -6.64 -15.25 -3.59
CA ILE A 14 -6.54 -15.65 -2.18
C ILE A 14 -7.96 -15.64 -1.57
N ARG A 15 -8.51 -16.84 -1.33
CA ARG A 15 -9.84 -17.08 -0.73
C ARG A 15 -9.90 -16.75 0.77
N ASN A 16 -9.66 -15.50 1.11
CA ASN A 16 -9.79 -14.96 2.46
C ASN A 16 -10.91 -13.93 2.48
N ARG A 17 -12.00 -14.24 3.18
CA ARG A 17 -13.20 -13.39 3.26
C ARG A 17 -12.87 -11.96 3.69
N SER A 18 -12.08 -11.79 4.74
CA SER A 18 -11.73 -10.46 5.25
C SER A 18 -10.93 -9.63 4.24
N LYS A 19 -10.04 -10.24 3.46
CA LYS A 19 -9.31 -9.55 2.37
C LYS A 19 -10.26 -9.14 1.24
N ILE A 20 -11.17 -10.02 0.83
CA ILE A 20 -12.17 -9.74 -0.21
C ILE A 20 -13.06 -8.56 0.20
N GLU A 21 -13.63 -8.63 1.40
CA GLU A 21 -14.46 -7.55 1.96
C GLU A 21 -13.69 -6.24 2.09
N ALA A 22 -12.40 -6.29 2.47
CA ALA A 22 -11.55 -5.12 2.57
C ALA A 22 -11.30 -4.47 1.22
N THR A 23 -11.03 -5.26 0.17
CA THR A 23 -10.90 -4.74 -1.20
C THR A 23 -12.18 -4.02 -1.64
N ILE A 24 -13.34 -4.62 -1.39
CA ILE A 24 -14.64 -4.01 -1.72
C ILE A 24 -14.87 -2.71 -0.91
N SER A 25 -14.62 -2.72 0.40
CA SER A 25 -14.81 -1.54 1.24
C SER A 25 -13.85 -0.41 0.88
N ASN A 26 -12.59 -0.73 0.59
CA ASN A 26 -11.60 0.25 0.17
C ASN A 26 -11.99 0.87 -1.17
N ALA A 27 -12.48 0.07 -2.12
CA ALA A 27 -12.95 0.58 -3.42
C ALA A 27 -14.12 1.55 -3.27
N ARG A 28 -15.09 1.26 -2.39
CA ARG A 28 -16.21 2.17 -2.09
C ARG A 28 -15.74 3.52 -1.55
N LEU A 29 -14.78 3.53 -0.63
CA LEU A 29 -14.19 4.77 -0.14
C LEU A 29 -13.57 5.58 -1.28
N VAL A 30 -12.85 4.92 -2.19
CA VAL A 30 -12.24 5.59 -3.35
C VAL A 30 -13.30 6.16 -4.30
N THR A 31 -14.46 5.52 -4.48
CA THR A 31 -15.53 6.07 -5.31
C THR A 31 -16.17 7.34 -4.76
N GLU A 32 -15.99 7.61 -3.46
CA GLU A 32 -16.46 8.84 -2.81
C GLU A 32 -15.43 9.98 -2.89
N MET A 33 -14.20 9.68 -3.31
CA MET A 33 -13.12 10.67 -3.42
C MET A 33 -13.20 11.44 -4.74
N SER A 34 -12.73 12.68 -4.72
CA SER A 34 -12.62 13.48 -5.94
C SER A 34 -11.52 12.92 -6.86
N PRO A 35 -11.60 13.12 -8.19
CA PRO A 35 -10.53 12.74 -9.10
C PRO A 35 -9.16 13.29 -8.67
N GLY A 36 -8.15 12.42 -8.57
CA GLY A 36 -6.79 12.76 -8.13
C GLY A 36 -6.61 12.94 -6.62
N GLU A 37 -7.68 12.91 -5.82
CA GLU A 37 -7.59 13.07 -4.37
C GLU A 37 -6.81 11.92 -3.73
N LEU A 38 -7.03 10.68 -4.20
CA LEU A 38 -6.29 9.53 -3.70
C LEU A 38 -4.80 9.69 -3.97
N ASP A 39 -4.42 10.04 -5.21
CA ASP A 39 -3.02 10.19 -5.57
C ASP A 39 -2.34 11.27 -4.74
N ALA A 40 -2.95 12.46 -4.65
CA ALA A 40 -2.44 13.56 -3.84
C ALA A 40 -2.31 13.18 -2.36
N PHE A 41 -3.30 12.44 -1.82
CA PHE A 41 -3.25 11.95 -0.45
C PHE A 41 -2.11 10.95 -0.23
N MET A 42 -1.97 9.96 -1.11
CA MET A 42 -0.94 8.93 -0.97
C MET A 42 0.47 9.53 -1.13
N TRP A 43 0.68 10.40 -2.12
CA TRP A 43 1.96 11.09 -2.34
C TRP A 43 2.30 12.14 -1.26
N SER A 44 1.34 12.61 -0.48
CA SER A 44 1.62 13.50 0.66
C SER A 44 2.47 12.87 1.77
N PHE A 45 2.61 11.54 1.76
CA PHE A 45 3.49 10.78 2.68
C PHE A 45 4.85 10.46 2.06
N ALA A 46 5.07 10.76 0.78
CA ALA A 46 6.35 10.52 0.14
C ALA A 46 7.42 11.44 0.76
N PRO A 47 8.59 10.89 1.14
CA PRO A 47 9.65 11.68 1.74
C PRO A 47 10.28 12.61 0.68
N ALA A 48 10.72 13.80 1.11
CA ALA A 48 11.39 14.75 0.22
C ALA A 48 12.77 14.25 -0.26
N SER A 49 13.42 13.40 0.53
CA SER A 49 14.68 12.74 0.20
C SER A 49 14.66 11.31 0.74
N TRP A 50 15.16 10.36 -0.04
CA TRP A 50 15.24 8.96 0.36
C TRP A 50 16.63 8.38 0.04
N PRO A 51 17.46 8.07 1.05
CA PRO A 51 18.76 7.45 0.81
C PRO A 51 18.57 6.00 0.35
N ARG A 52 19.28 5.63 -0.71
CA ARG A 52 19.22 4.27 -1.25
C ARG A 52 19.92 3.28 -0.32
N PRO A 53 19.32 2.11 -0.04
CA PRO A 53 19.97 1.07 0.75
C PRO A 53 21.17 0.47 0.00
N GLN A 54 22.23 0.12 0.73
CA GLN A 54 23.39 -0.55 0.12
C GLN A 54 23.12 -2.04 -0.07
N SER A 55 22.34 -2.63 0.83
CA SER A 55 22.01 -4.05 0.84
C SER A 55 20.58 -4.28 1.34
N PHE A 56 20.07 -5.50 1.15
CA PHE A 56 18.76 -5.88 1.70
C PHE A 56 18.69 -5.82 3.23
N ALA A 57 19.83 -5.89 3.93
CA ALA A 57 19.86 -5.76 5.38
C ALA A 57 19.56 -4.32 5.85
N ASP A 58 19.74 -3.34 4.97
CA ASP A 58 19.46 -1.92 5.24
C ASP A 58 17.99 -1.56 5.00
N VAL A 59 17.22 -2.45 4.35
CA VAL A 59 15.79 -2.24 4.09
C VAL A 59 15.00 -2.57 5.35
N ALA A 60 14.40 -1.55 5.95
CA ALA A 60 13.60 -1.70 7.15
C ALA A 60 12.30 -2.49 6.90
N ALA A 61 11.63 -2.94 7.96
CA ALA A 61 10.30 -3.53 7.83
C ALA A 61 9.18 -2.46 7.75
N THR A 62 9.43 -1.29 8.33
CA THR A 62 8.55 -0.12 8.36
C THR A 62 9.39 1.15 8.44
N THR A 63 8.76 2.29 8.13
CA THR A 63 9.33 3.64 8.20
C THR A 63 8.35 4.59 8.91
N PRO A 64 8.81 5.73 9.45
CA PRO A 64 7.92 6.75 10.02
C PRO A 64 6.83 7.22 9.05
N GLU A 65 7.16 7.34 7.76
CA GLU A 65 6.23 7.71 6.69
C GLU A 65 5.16 6.63 6.51
N SER A 66 5.56 5.35 6.47
CA SER A 66 4.63 4.23 6.33
C SER A 66 3.69 4.08 7.55
N ASP A 67 4.19 4.38 8.75
CA ASP A 67 3.41 4.42 9.98
C ASP A 67 2.36 5.54 9.92
N ALA A 68 2.76 6.73 9.47
CA ALA A 68 1.87 7.88 9.30
C ALA A 68 0.80 7.62 8.23
N MET A 69 1.19 7.02 7.10
CA MET A 69 0.30 6.64 6.01
C MET A 69 -0.73 5.59 6.48
N SER A 70 -0.27 4.52 7.12
CA SER A 70 -1.11 3.47 7.71
C SER A 70 -2.13 4.05 8.69
N LYS A 71 -1.69 4.89 9.62
CA LYS A 71 -2.57 5.54 10.60
C LYS A 71 -3.63 6.41 9.92
N SER A 72 -3.24 7.17 8.91
CA SER A 72 -4.13 8.10 8.21
C SER A 72 -5.16 7.36 7.33
N LEU A 73 -4.74 6.30 6.63
CA LEU A 73 -5.64 5.44 5.86
C LEU A 73 -6.64 4.71 6.77
N ARG A 74 -6.20 4.17 7.90
CA ARG A 74 -7.08 3.55 8.91
C ARG A 74 -8.12 4.55 9.43
N LYS A 75 -7.72 5.79 9.69
CA LYS A 75 -8.64 6.87 10.11
C LYS A 75 -9.70 7.18 9.04
N ARG A 76 -9.35 7.03 7.75
CA ARG A 76 -10.28 7.18 6.62
C ARG A 76 -11.12 5.92 6.35
N GLY A 77 -10.98 4.86 7.15
CA GLY A 77 -11.77 3.63 7.03
C GLY A 77 -11.16 2.54 6.13
N PHE A 78 -9.97 2.76 5.57
CA PHE A 78 -9.29 1.72 4.79
C PHE A 78 -8.91 0.53 5.67
N ARG A 79 -9.00 -0.67 5.11
CA ARG A 79 -8.70 -1.96 5.75
C ARG A 79 -7.48 -2.61 5.10
N PHE A 80 -6.78 -3.47 5.85
CA PHE A 80 -5.54 -4.15 5.43
C PHE A 80 -4.38 -3.19 5.05
N VAL A 81 -4.35 -2.03 5.68
CA VAL A 81 -3.34 -0.99 5.50
C VAL A 81 -2.43 -0.92 6.73
N GLY A 82 -1.68 -1.98 7.01
CA GLY A 82 -0.66 -1.98 8.08
C GLY A 82 0.62 -1.26 7.65
N PRO A 83 1.45 -0.76 8.59
CA PRO A 83 2.66 -0.01 8.22
C PRO A 83 3.60 -0.76 7.29
N THR A 84 3.86 -2.06 7.53
CA THR A 84 4.68 -2.89 6.62
C THR A 84 4.08 -2.98 5.22
N THR A 85 2.74 -3.13 5.12
CA THR A 85 2.06 -3.12 3.82
C THR A 85 2.15 -1.76 3.14
N MET A 86 2.09 -0.66 3.90
CA MET A 86 2.21 0.68 3.35
C MET A 86 3.64 1.00 2.91
N TYR A 87 4.66 0.53 3.64
CA TYR A 87 6.04 0.66 3.18
C TYR A 87 6.28 -0.14 1.89
N ALA A 88 5.79 -1.38 1.82
CA ALA A 88 5.82 -2.16 0.59
C ALA A 88 5.07 -1.46 -0.56
N LEU A 89 3.95 -0.80 -0.28
CA LEU A 89 3.25 0.02 -1.28
C LEU A 89 4.10 1.19 -1.74
N MET A 90 4.69 1.96 -0.83
CA MET A 90 5.57 3.09 -1.15
C MET A 90 6.73 2.66 -2.07
N GLN A 91 7.34 1.51 -1.78
CA GLN A 91 8.38 0.90 -2.63
C GLN A 91 7.82 0.54 -4.01
N SER A 92 6.73 -0.22 -4.07
CA SER A 92 6.17 -0.71 -5.33
C SER A 92 5.58 0.38 -6.23
N ALA A 93 5.13 1.49 -5.63
CA ALA A 93 4.56 2.65 -6.34
C ALA A 93 5.61 3.70 -6.70
N GLY A 94 6.87 3.54 -6.26
CA GLY A 94 7.97 4.47 -6.54
C GLY A 94 7.95 5.75 -5.71
N MET A 95 7.27 5.76 -4.56
CA MET A 95 7.36 6.87 -3.59
C MET A 95 8.74 6.89 -2.91
N VAL A 96 9.39 5.74 -2.85
CA VAL A 96 10.77 5.55 -2.41
C VAL A 96 11.48 4.62 -3.38
N ASP A 97 12.79 4.82 -3.54
CA ASP A 97 13.64 3.94 -4.35
C ASP A 97 14.55 3.11 -3.44
N ASP A 98 14.10 1.89 -3.15
CA ASP A 98 14.84 0.90 -2.36
C ASP A 98 15.55 -0.15 -3.22
N HIS A 99 15.79 0.14 -4.52
CA HIS A 99 16.71 -0.68 -5.29
C HIS A 99 18.10 -0.63 -4.65
N VAL A 100 18.60 -1.78 -4.17
CA VAL A 100 19.91 -1.85 -3.50
C VAL A 100 21.07 -1.53 -4.45
N GLU A 101 22.23 -1.18 -3.90
CA GLU A 101 23.44 -0.91 -4.66
C GLU A 101 23.77 -2.05 -5.64
N GLY A 102 24.13 -1.69 -6.88
CA GLY A 102 24.38 -2.65 -7.97
C GLY A 102 23.13 -3.16 -8.71
N CYS A 103 21.92 -2.79 -8.28
CA CYS A 103 20.71 -3.11 -9.04
C CYS A 103 20.70 -2.35 -10.38
N PHE A 104 20.59 -3.06 -11.51
CA PHE A 104 20.54 -2.46 -12.86
C PHE A 104 19.28 -1.62 -13.15
N ARG A 105 18.33 -1.60 -12.22
CA ARG A 105 17.10 -0.80 -12.25
C ARG A 105 17.14 0.41 -11.33
N ALA A 106 18.18 0.56 -10.49
CA ALA A 106 18.36 1.74 -9.67
C ALA A 106 18.51 2.97 -10.60
N ALA A 107 17.71 4.01 -10.33
CA ALA A 107 17.72 5.26 -11.10
C ALA A 107 18.89 6.18 -10.76
#